data_AF-A0A836CNJ1-F1
#
_entry.id   AF-A0A836CNJ1-F1
#
_cell.length_a   1.000
_cell.length_b   1.000
_cell.length_c   1.000
_cell.angle_alpha   90.00
_cell.angle_beta   90.00
_cell.angle_gamma   90.00
#
_symmetry.space_group_name_H-M   'P 1'
#
loop_
_entity.id
_entity.type
_entity.pdbx_description
1 polymer ?
#
loop_
_entity_poly.entity_id
_entity_poly.type
_entity_poly.pdbx_seq_one_letter_code
_entity_poly.pdbx_strand_id
1 'polypeptide(L)'
;MNDHADKADVQKHGTTALLHLSLDNDRNCRALGEAGACEALMAAVKKFTVDAAWQQDAAGAIGFLGAVPINARRLAAGGACTFVLAVLHANLDNALSVRTALSAAGVLAAQHEIDLTANGACEAVVQALNAHAGHCRIQLQRLSVLVMLTHVGAARLRLVAAGAGAAAVRAMRAFPADTQLQCHATSIILCLSMDNEAHAAQLTGMGGCALVTASLSTCWNHAEHQHTALLTLAILAASPAASRADAAAACAAAVASLSAHSDVEVVNLAALLLLASLAGITNASALYDCGARAAVASAMQCYPHSQNFQTCGEQVLQRLPRRSKRAR
;
A
#
# COMPACT_ATOMS: atom_id res chain seq x y z
N MET A 1 -21.19 -9.17 30.69
CA MET A 1 -20.15 -8.12 30.81
C MET A 1 -20.62 -6.95 31.67
N ASN A 2 -21.77 -6.33 31.36
CA ASN A 2 -22.26 -5.14 32.10
C ASN A 2 -22.48 -5.38 33.60
N ASP A 3 -23.12 -6.49 33.99
CA ASP A 3 -23.42 -6.80 35.41
C ASP A 3 -22.17 -7.10 36.27
N HIS A 4 -21.02 -7.26 35.62
CA HIS A 4 -19.74 -7.58 36.25
C HIS A 4 -18.62 -6.67 35.75
N ALA A 5 -18.96 -5.39 35.52
CA ALA A 5 -18.06 -4.38 34.97
C ALA A 5 -16.79 -4.14 35.80
N ASP A 6 -16.72 -4.62 37.03
CA ASP A 6 -15.59 -4.55 37.96
C ASP A 6 -14.71 -5.80 38.00
N LYS A 7 -15.15 -6.91 37.43
CA LYS A 7 -14.40 -8.17 37.44
C LYS A 7 -13.57 -8.32 36.17
N ALA A 8 -12.27 -8.06 36.27
CA ALA A 8 -11.33 -8.15 35.15
C ALA A 8 -11.40 -9.49 34.40
N ASP A 9 -11.45 -10.61 35.13
CA ASP A 9 -11.53 -11.95 34.52
C ASP A 9 -12.83 -12.14 33.72
N VAL A 10 -13.96 -11.61 34.21
CA VAL A 10 -15.23 -11.69 33.49
C VAL A 10 -15.19 -10.83 32.23
N GLN A 11 -14.57 -9.66 32.29
CA GLN A 11 -14.36 -8.84 31.09
C GLN A 11 -13.44 -9.52 30.10
N LYS A 12 -12.38 -10.20 30.57
CA LYS A 12 -11.47 -10.96 29.70
C LYS A 12 -12.21 -12.04 28.94
N HIS A 13 -12.90 -12.94 29.63
CA HIS A 13 -13.67 -14.01 29.00
C HIS A 13 -14.81 -13.45 28.12
N GLY A 14 -15.45 -12.37 28.54
CA GLY A 14 -16.46 -11.68 27.75
C GLY A 14 -15.91 -11.14 26.42
N THR A 15 -14.76 -10.46 26.45
CA THR A 15 -14.08 -9.97 25.25
C THR A 15 -13.66 -11.12 24.32
N THR A 16 -13.07 -12.18 24.86
CA THR A 16 -12.70 -13.37 24.07
C THR A 16 -13.94 -14.02 23.44
N ALA A 17 -15.06 -14.09 24.16
CA ALA A 17 -16.33 -14.57 23.59
C ALA A 17 -16.84 -13.65 22.48
N LEU A 18 -16.78 -12.33 22.64
CA LEU A 18 -17.13 -11.38 21.58
C LEU A 18 -16.27 -11.57 20.33
N LEU A 19 -14.95 -11.71 20.50
CA LEU A 19 -14.02 -12.01 19.41
C LEU A 19 -14.46 -13.26 18.64
N HIS A 20 -14.67 -14.39 19.32
CA HIS A 20 -15.01 -15.64 18.66
C HIS A 20 -16.40 -15.63 18.03
N LEU A 21 -17.39 -14.98 18.65
CA LEU A 21 -18.75 -14.90 18.11
C LEU A 21 -18.86 -13.95 16.92
N SER A 22 -17.98 -12.95 16.82
CA SER A 22 -17.94 -11.97 15.73
C SER A 22 -17.08 -12.42 14.53
N LEU A 23 -16.17 -13.38 14.73
CA LEU A 23 -15.31 -13.91 13.69
C LEU A 23 -16.12 -14.42 12.49
N ASP A 24 -15.91 -13.80 11.32
CA ASP A 24 -16.50 -14.14 10.02
C ASP A 24 -18.03 -14.32 10.01
N ASN A 25 -18.75 -13.56 10.84
CA ASN A 25 -20.21 -13.66 10.92
C ASN A 25 -20.90 -12.30 11.08
N ASP A 26 -21.22 -11.67 9.95
CA ASP A 26 -21.92 -10.37 9.90
C ASP A 26 -23.25 -10.34 10.68
N ARG A 27 -24.00 -11.45 10.66
CA ARG A 27 -25.28 -11.55 11.39
C ARG A 27 -25.05 -11.49 12.89
N ASN A 28 -24.06 -12.23 13.38
CA ASN A 28 -23.66 -12.17 14.78
C ASN A 28 -23.13 -10.78 15.14
N CYS A 29 -22.28 -10.17 14.31
CA CYS A 29 -21.78 -8.82 14.56
C CYS A 29 -22.91 -7.79 14.71
N ARG A 30 -23.94 -7.85 13.85
CA ARG A 30 -25.12 -6.99 13.97
C ARG A 30 -25.88 -7.24 15.27
N ALA A 31 -26.21 -8.51 15.56
CA ALA A 31 -26.95 -8.88 16.77
C ALA A 31 -26.20 -8.50 18.07
N LEU A 32 -24.88 -8.73 18.11
CA LEU A 32 -24.02 -8.32 19.23
C LEU A 32 -24.00 -6.80 19.40
N GLY A 33 -23.90 -6.06 18.28
CA GLY A 33 -24.01 -4.61 18.27
C GLY A 33 -25.34 -4.13 18.85
N GLU A 34 -26.47 -4.64 18.36
CA GLU A 34 -27.82 -4.33 18.86
C GLU A 34 -27.97 -4.65 20.36
N ALA A 35 -27.33 -5.72 20.83
CA ALA A 35 -27.29 -6.11 22.24
C ALA A 35 -26.35 -5.24 23.12
N GLY A 36 -25.68 -4.22 22.57
CA GLY A 36 -24.82 -3.30 23.33
C GLY A 36 -23.39 -3.81 23.56
N ALA A 37 -22.92 -4.79 22.77
CA ALA A 37 -21.58 -5.33 22.91
C ALA A 37 -20.47 -4.28 22.67
N CYS A 38 -20.69 -3.33 21.75
CA CYS A 38 -19.74 -2.26 21.45
C CYS A 38 -19.50 -1.38 22.69
N GLU A 39 -20.56 -0.93 23.36
CA GLU A 39 -20.49 -0.11 24.55
C GLU A 39 -19.87 -0.88 25.72
N ALA A 40 -20.26 -2.15 25.91
CA ALA A 40 -19.71 -3.01 26.94
C ALA A 40 -18.20 -3.21 26.76
N LEU A 41 -17.76 -3.49 25.52
CA LEU A 41 -16.36 -3.65 25.18
C LEU A 41 -15.58 -2.34 25.42
N MET A 42 -16.11 -1.20 24.99
CA MET A 42 -15.43 0.09 25.18
C MET A 42 -15.38 0.53 26.65
N ALA A 43 -16.39 0.19 27.45
CA ALA A 43 -16.36 0.39 28.89
C ALA A 43 -15.28 -0.49 29.57
N ALA A 44 -15.15 -1.75 29.15
CA ALA A 44 -14.10 -2.64 29.63
C ALA A 44 -12.70 -2.14 29.25
N VAL A 45 -12.50 -1.75 27.99
CA VAL A 45 -11.27 -1.14 27.45
C VAL A 45 -10.80 0.07 28.25
N LYS A 46 -11.72 0.95 28.66
CA LYS A 46 -11.38 2.14 29.47
C LYS A 46 -10.96 1.80 30.89
N LYS A 47 -11.49 0.70 31.43
CA LYS A 47 -11.31 0.34 32.84
C LYS A 47 -10.12 -0.60 33.08
N PHE A 48 -9.86 -1.51 32.14
CA PHE A 48 -8.83 -2.53 32.25
C PHE A 48 -7.81 -2.32 31.14
N THR A 49 -6.53 -2.29 31.46
CA THR A 49 -5.45 -2.07 30.48
C THR A 49 -4.28 -3.04 30.62
N VAL A 50 -4.45 -4.11 31.40
CA VAL A 50 -3.31 -4.71 32.11
C VAL A 50 -2.62 -5.87 31.36
N ASP A 51 -3.30 -6.58 30.45
CA ASP A 51 -2.78 -7.78 29.79
C ASP A 51 -2.71 -7.64 28.27
N ALA A 52 -1.54 -7.87 27.69
CA ALA A 52 -1.29 -7.85 26.24
C ALA A 52 -2.17 -8.85 25.47
N ALA A 53 -2.40 -10.04 26.04
CA ALA A 53 -3.27 -11.04 25.41
C ALA A 53 -4.71 -10.54 25.35
N TRP A 54 -5.18 -9.90 26.42
CA TRP A 54 -6.52 -9.31 26.43
C TRP A 54 -6.62 -8.09 25.51
N GLN A 55 -5.60 -7.24 25.46
CA GLN A 55 -5.54 -6.11 24.54
C GLN A 55 -5.64 -6.57 23.08
N GLN A 56 -4.96 -7.67 22.75
CA GLN A 56 -5.04 -8.30 21.44
C GLN A 56 -6.46 -8.80 21.15
N ASP A 57 -7.09 -9.51 22.10
CA ASP A 57 -8.46 -10.00 21.92
C ASP A 57 -9.46 -8.85 21.77
N ALA A 58 -9.31 -7.79 22.57
CA ALA A 58 -10.12 -6.58 22.48
C ALA A 58 -9.96 -5.88 21.13
N ALA A 59 -8.73 -5.71 20.65
CA ALA A 59 -8.47 -5.16 19.32
C ALA A 59 -9.10 -6.04 18.22
N GLY A 60 -9.01 -7.37 18.36
CA GLY A 60 -9.63 -8.31 17.42
C GLY A 60 -11.15 -8.17 17.40
N ALA A 61 -11.78 -8.15 18.57
CA ALA A 61 -13.22 -7.95 18.70
C ALA A 61 -13.66 -6.60 18.10
N ILE A 62 -12.88 -5.52 18.30
CA ILE A 62 -13.12 -4.22 17.66
C ILE A 62 -13.07 -4.36 16.13
N GLY A 63 -12.08 -5.07 15.58
CA GLY A 63 -11.95 -5.27 14.15
C GLY A 63 -13.13 -6.01 13.54
N PHE A 64 -13.56 -7.13 14.13
CA PHE A 64 -14.69 -7.90 13.60
C PHE A 64 -16.03 -7.21 13.81
N LEU A 65 -16.28 -6.67 15.00
CA LEU A 65 -17.52 -5.93 15.26
C LEU A 65 -17.61 -4.68 14.36
N GLY A 66 -16.48 -3.98 14.18
CA GLY A 66 -16.38 -2.79 13.35
C GLY A 66 -16.59 -3.04 11.85
N ALA A 67 -16.51 -4.29 11.38
CA ALA A 67 -16.77 -4.61 9.97
C ALA A 67 -18.22 -4.24 9.57
N VAL A 68 -19.13 -4.18 10.54
CA VAL A 68 -20.47 -3.64 10.36
C VAL A 68 -20.45 -2.11 10.55
N PRO A 69 -20.89 -1.30 9.55
CA PRO A 69 -20.78 0.16 9.60
C PRO A 69 -21.41 0.80 10.86
N ILE A 70 -22.59 0.33 11.30
CA ILE A 70 -23.24 0.87 12.49
C ILE A 70 -22.44 0.62 13.78
N ASN A 71 -21.75 -0.52 13.86
CA ASN A 71 -20.92 -0.87 15.01
C ASN A 71 -19.61 -0.07 15.01
N ALA A 72 -19.00 0.13 13.82
CA ALA A 72 -17.84 1.01 13.70
C ALA A 72 -18.12 2.39 14.30
N ARG A 73 -19.32 2.97 14.05
CA ARG A 73 -19.76 4.24 14.65
C ARG A 73 -19.73 4.21 16.17
N ARG A 74 -20.30 3.15 16.74
CA ARG A 74 -20.44 2.99 18.19
C ARG A 74 -19.09 2.77 18.85
N LEU A 75 -18.25 1.92 18.26
CA LEU A 75 -16.87 1.67 18.72
C LEU A 75 -16.04 2.94 18.66
N ALA A 76 -16.12 3.68 17.55
CA ALA A 76 -15.44 4.95 17.36
C ALA A 76 -15.84 5.99 18.40
N ALA A 77 -17.14 6.20 18.61
CA ALA A 77 -17.67 7.08 19.65
C ALA A 77 -17.21 6.66 21.05
N GLY A 78 -16.98 5.36 21.26
CA GLY A 78 -16.41 4.81 22.48
C GLY A 78 -14.91 5.03 22.65
N GLY A 79 -14.18 5.51 21.64
CA GLY A 79 -12.72 5.71 21.69
C GLY A 79 -11.89 4.52 21.15
N ALA A 80 -12.48 3.64 20.33
CA ALA A 80 -11.80 2.44 19.83
C ALA A 80 -10.51 2.76 19.06
N CYS A 81 -10.48 3.85 18.30
CA CYS A 81 -9.28 4.27 17.56
C CYS A 81 -8.10 4.54 18.49
N THR A 82 -8.33 5.33 19.56
CA THR A 82 -7.29 5.63 20.56
C THR A 82 -6.80 4.36 21.24
N PHE A 83 -7.71 3.45 21.59
CA PHE A 83 -7.34 2.17 22.19
C PHE A 83 -6.50 1.31 21.23
N VAL A 84 -6.96 1.11 20.00
CA VAL A 84 -6.26 0.30 19.00
C VAL A 84 -4.84 0.84 18.75
N LEU A 85 -4.67 2.16 18.71
CA LEU A 85 -3.35 2.78 18.59
C LEU A 85 -2.50 2.62 19.85
N ALA A 86 -3.09 2.66 21.04
CA ALA A 86 -2.37 2.34 22.27
C ALA A 86 -1.90 0.88 22.28
N VAL A 87 -2.73 -0.08 21.85
CA VAL A 87 -2.36 -1.49 21.71
C VAL A 87 -1.23 -1.65 20.71
N LEU A 88 -1.32 -0.97 19.56
CA LEU A 88 -0.26 -0.98 18.55
C LEU A 88 1.08 -0.50 19.12
N HIS A 89 1.11 0.64 19.81
CA HIS A 89 2.31 1.19 20.41
C HIS A 89 2.88 0.29 21.52
N ALA A 90 2.02 -0.26 22.37
CA ALA A 90 2.44 -1.12 23.49
C ALA A 90 2.99 -2.47 23.04
N ASN A 91 2.64 -2.91 21.83
CA ASN A 91 2.93 -4.27 21.35
C ASN A 91 3.69 -4.27 20.02
N LEU A 92 4.52 -3.26 19.74
CA LEU A 92 5.26 -3.15 18.48
C LEU A 92 6.10 -4.41 18.16
N ASP A 93 6.61 -5.09 19.18
CA ASP A 93 7.41 -6.31 19.04
C ASP A 93 6.58 -7.60 18.83
N ASN A 94 5.26 -7.55 19.10
CA ASN A 94 4.36 -8.69 18.93
C ASN A 94 3.62 -8.58 17.58
N ALA A 95 4.12 -9.33 16.60
CA ALA A 95 3.56 -9.39 15.24
C ALA A 95 2.05 -9.66 15.20
N LEU A 96 1.54 -10.52 16.09
CA LEU A 96 0.11 -10.84 16.13
C LEU A 96 -0.71 -9.66 16.66
N SER A 97 -0.28 -9.04 17.76
CA SER A 97 -0.93 -7.84 18.31
C SER A 97 -0.92 -6.69 17.32
N VAL A 98 0.21 -6.45 16.65
CA VAL A 98 0.33 -5.44 15.59
C VAL A 98 -0.65 -5.71 14.47
N ARG A 99 -0.68 -6.94 13.92
CA ARG A 99 -1.60 -7.31 12.84
C ARG A 99 -3.06 -7.10 13.25
N THR A 100 -3.44 -7.56 14.43
CA THR A 100 -4.81 -7.46 14.93
C THR A 100 -5.22 -6.01 15.16
N ALA A 101 -4.39 -5.21 15.82
CA ALA A 101 -4.63 -3.79 16.03
C ALA A 101 -4.75 -3.05 14.70
N LEU A 102 -3.85 -3.29 13.76
CA LEU A 102 -3.88 -2.62 12.47
C LEU A 102 -5.08 -3.02 11.61
N SER A 103 -5.49 -4.30 11.64
CA SER A 103 -6.72 -4.75 11.00
C SER A 103 -7.93 -4.01 11.56
N ALA A 104 -8.00 -3.85 12.89
CA ALA A 104 -9.06 -3.11 13.54
C ALA A 104 -9.03 -1.62 13.17
N ALA A 105 -7.85 -1.00 13.13
CA ALA A 105 -7.68 0.37 12.67
C ALA A 105 -8.18 0.54 11.23
N GLY A 106 -7.79 -0.35 10.31
CA GLY A 106 -8.20 -0.28 8.91
C GLY A 106 -9.71 -0.34 8.73
N VAL A 107 -10.39 -1.23 9.47
CA VAL A 107 -11.85 -1.32 9.48
C VAL A 107 -12.49 -0.02 10.00
N LEU A 108 -11.99 0.53 11.11
CA LEU A 108 -12.49 1.79 11.66
C LEU A 108 -12.23 2.98 10.72
N ALA A 109 -11.11 2.99 10.00
CA ALA A 109 -10.78 4.01 9.01
C ALA A 109 -11.78 4.01 7.85
N ALA A 110 -12.01 2.83 7.28
CA ALA A 110 -12.81 2.64 6.08
C ALA A 110 -14.27 3.04 6.27
N GLN A 111 -14.81 2.82 7.47
CA GLN A 111 -16.24 3.00 7.72
C GLN A 111 -16.65 4.42 8.08
N HIS A 112 -15.70 5.32 8.31
CA HIS A 112 -16.02 6.37 9.26
C HIS A 112 -15.39 7.74 9.07
N GLU A 113 -14.53 7.94 8.07
CA GLU A 113 -13.69 9.15 7.96
C GLU A 113 -13.03 9.51 9.31
N ILE A 114 -12.91 8.55 10.24
CA ILE A 114 -12.33 8.82 11.54
C ILE A 114 -10.89 9.12 11.26
N ASP A 115 -10.48 10.26 11.78
CA ASP A 115 -9.15 10.76 11.62
C ASP A 115 -8.17 9.94 12.47
N LEU A 116 -7.90 8.70 12.05
CA LEU A 116 -6.78 7.90 12.55
C LEU A 116 -5.47 8.69 12.41
N THR A 117 -5.42 9.57 11.41
CA THR A 117 -4.29 10.45 11.17
C THR A 117 -4.13 11.41 12.35
N ALA A 118 -5.20 12.00 12.90
CA ALA A 118 -5.16 12.87 14.09
C ALA A 118 -4.55 12.22 15.33
N ASN A 119 -4.61 10.89 15.42
CA ASN A 119 -4.15 10.14 16.58
C ASN A 119 -2.74 9.56 16.44
N GLY A 120 -1.96 9.98 15.43
CA GLY A 120 -0.56 9.58 15.27
C GLY A 120 -0.37 8.16 14.69
N ALA A 121 -1.41 7.59 14.06
CA ALA A 121 -1.35 6.23 13.53
C ALA A 121 -0.28 6.05 12.45
N CYS A 122 -0.08 7.07 11.61
CA CYS A 122 0.89 7.05 10.51
C CYS A 122 2.31 6.94 11.07
N GLU A 123 2.63 7.80 12.04
CA GLU A 123 3.90 7.88 12.73
C GLU A 123 4.19 6.58 13.49
N ALA A 124 3.19 6.03 14.18
CA ALA A 124 3.28 4.76 14.89
C ALA A 124 3.72 3.61 13.97
N VAL A 125 3.04 3.44 12.83
CA VAL A 125 3.32 2.34 11.89
C VAL A 125 4.70 2.52 11.24
N VAL A 126 5.09 3.75 10.88
CA VAL A 126 6.41 4.00 10.31
C VAL A 126 7.53 3.80 11.35
N GLN A 127 7.33 4.25 12.59
CA GLN A 127 8.26 3.98 13.69
C GLN A 127 8.43 2.47 13.91
N ALA A 128 7.32 1.73 13.89
CA ALA A 128 7.33 0.28 13.95
C ALA A 128 8.23 -0.29 12.85
N LEU A 129 7.96 0.03 11.58
CA LEU A 129 8.74 -0.42 10.43
C LEU A 129 10.24 -0.17 10.64
N ASN A 130 10.61 0.99 11.14
CA ASN A 130 12.02 1.32 11.38
C ASN A 130 12.64 0.48 12.50
N ALA A 131 11.92 0.22 13.58
CA ALA A 131 12.41 -0.56 14.72
C ALA A 131 12.71 -2.04 14.36
N HIS A 132 12.09 -2.59 13.30
CA HIS A 132 12.28 -3.99 12.91
C HIS A 132 12.71 -4.16 11.46
N ALA A 133 13.59 -3.30 10.99
CA ALA A 133 14.07 -3.31 9.60
C ALA A 133 14.65 -4.68 9.16
N GLY A 134 15.10 -5.53 10.10
CA GLY A 134 15.65 -6.87 9.83
C GLY A 134 14.65 -8.03 9.77
N HIS A 135 13.36 -7.82 10.02
CA HIS A 135 12.37 -8.89 10.12
C HIS A 135 11.34 -8.87 9.00
N CYS A 136 11.57 -9.65 7.92
CA CYS A 136 10.74 -9.64 6.71
C CYS A 136 9.23 -9.74 6.98
N ARG A 137 8.80 -10.72 7.79
CA ARG A 137 7.37 -10.93 8.10
C ARG A 137 6.73 -9.73 8.80
N ILE A 138 7.47 -9.10 9.72
CA ILE A 138 7.01 -7.92 10.45
C ILE A 138 6.94 -6.71 9.49
N GLN A 139 7.93 -6.55 8.61
CA GLN A 139 7.90 -5.53 7.56
C GLN A 139 6.68 -5.68 6.65
N LEU A 140 6.43 -6.89 6.14
CA LEU A 140 5.30 -7.18 5.27
C LEU A 140 3.96 -6.79 5.90
N GLN A 141 3.73 -7.21 7.15
CA GLN A 141 2.50 -6.90 7.88
C GLN A 141 2.28 -5.38 8.03
N ARG A 142 3.35 -4.63 8.32
CA ARG A 142 3.25 -3.18 8.52
C ARG A 142 3.11 -2.42 7.19
N LEU A 143 3.80 -2.88 6.14
CA LEU A 143 3.61 -2.34 4.79
C LEU A 143 2.18 -2.58 4.30
N SER A 144 1.58 -3.74 4.58
CA SER A 144 0.16 -4.00 4.25
C SER A 144 -0.76 -2.93 4.82
N VAL A 145 -0.48 -2.49 6.04
CA VAL A 145 -1.31 -1.49 6.71
C VAL A 145 -1.00 -0.09 6.21
N LEU A 146 0.26 0.21 5.91
CA LEU A 146 0.59 1.45 5.21
C LEU A 146 -0.15 1.54 3.87
N VAL A 147 -0.24 0.45 3.08
CA VAL A 147 -1.03 0.41 1.85
C VAL A 147 -2.48 0.80 2.14
N MET A 148 -3.12 0.20 3.15
CA MET A 148 -4.49 0.58 3.54
C MET A 148 -4.59 2.07 3.88
N LEU A 149 -3.65 2.61 4.67
CA LEU A 149 -3.63 4.03 5.04
C LEU A 149 -3.38 4.93 3.82
N THR A 150 -2.64 4.51 2.80
CA THR A 150 -2.46 5.32 1.58
C THR A 150 -3.75 5.52 0.80
N HIS A 151 -4.77 4.67 0.97
CA HIS A 151 -6.08 4.87 0.36
C HIS A 151 -6.94 5.90 1.11
N VAL A 152 -6.54 6.33 2.31
CA VAL A 152 -7.18 7.41 3.06
C VAL A 152 -6.51 8.73 2.67
N GLY A 153 -7.21 9.60 1.93
CA GLY A 153 -6.66 10.84 1.37
C GLY A 153 -5.96 11.73 2.41
N ALA A 154 -6.60 11.96 3.57
CA ALA A 154 -6.03 12.74 4.67
C ALA A 154 -4.75 12.12 5.26
N ALA A 155 -4.58 10.80 5.17
CA ALA A 155 -3.42 10.11 5.73
C ALA A 155 -2.18 10.25 4.84
N ARG A 156 -2.32 10.44 3.53
CA ARG A 156 -1.17 10.47 2.59
C ARG A 156 -0.14 11.53 2.96
N LEU A 157 -0.58 12.76 3.24
CA LEU A 157 0.33 13.85 3.61
C LEU A 157 1.08 13.54 4.92
N ARG A 158 0.40 12.95 5.90
CA ARG A 158 1.04 12.54 7.16
C ARG A 158 1.96 11.35 6.99
N LEU A 159 1.63 10.39 6.14
CA LEU A 159 2.51 9.28 5.79
C LEU A 159 3.79 9.76 5.12
N VAL A 160 3.71 10.74 4.21
CA VAL A 160 4.88 11.41 3.64
C VAL A 160 5.71 12.05 4.75
N ALA A 161 5.08 12.85 5.62
CA ALA A 161 5.77 13.53 6.73
C ALA A 161 6.41 12.54 7.73
N ALA A 162 5.76 11.41 7.99
CA ALA A 162 6.25 10.34 8.85
C ALA A 162 7.40 9.54 8.21
N GLY A 163 7.66 9.70 6.90
CA GLY A 163 8.73 9.01 6.19
C GLY A 163 8.35 7.61 5.70
N ALA A 164 7.06 7.35 5.44
CA ALA A 164 6.57 6.04 4.97
C ALA A 164 7.20 5.60 3.65
N GLY A 165 7.33 6.49 2.65
CA GLY A 165 7.98 6.17 1.38
C GLY A 165 9.46 5.77 1.56
N ALA A 166 10.18 6.48 2.43
CA ALA A 166 11.58 6.16 2.75
C ALA A 166 11.71 4.80 3.46
N ALA A 167 10.75 4.46 4.34
CA ALA A 167 10.68 3.15 4.99
C ALA A 167 10.39 2.03 3.98
N ALA A 168 9.48 2.25 3.03
CA ALA A 168 9.18 1.30 1.95
C ALA A 168 10.42 1.02 1.08
N VAL A 169 11.16 2.07 0.68
CA VAL A 169 12.43 1.92 -0.07
C VAL A 169 13.47 1.10 0.70
N ARG A 170 13.61 1.34 2.01
CA ARG A 170 14.52 0.54 2.86
C ARG A 170 14.08 -0.92 2.94
N ALA A 171 12.78 -1.18 3.10
CA ALA A 171 12.25 -2.54 3.15
C ALA A 171 12.48 -3.28 1.83
N MET A 172 12.24 -2.64 0.68
CA MET A 172 12.51 -3.24 -0.64
C MET A 172 13.98 -3.65 -0.79
N ARG A 173 14.90 -2.80 -0.30
CA ARG A 173 16.34 -3.08 -0.32
C ARG A 173 16.74 -4.23 0.60
N ALA A 174 16.11 -4.32 1.78
CA ALA A 174 16.42 -5.35 2.77
C ALA A 174 15.88 -6.74 2.36
N PHE A 175 14.76 -6.79 1.62
CA PHE A 175 14.07 -8.03 1.27
C PHE A 175 13.75 -8.11 -0.23
N PRO A 176 14.77 -8.11 -1.12
CA PRO A 176 14.56 -8.08 -2.57
C PRO A 176 13.85 -9.32 -3.11
N ALA A 177 13.94 -10.47 -2.41
CA ALA A 177 13.35 -11.72 -2.84
C ALA A 177 11.89 -11.95 -2.37
N ASP A 178 11.38 -11.13 -1.43
CA ASP A 178 10.02 -11.30 -0.91
C ASP A 178 9.02 -10.56 -1.80
N THR A 179 8.33 -11.29 -2.65
CA THR A 179 7.46 -10.73 -3.69
C THR A 179 6.31 -9.91 -3.11
N GLN A 180 5.66 -10.39 -2.04
CA GLN A 180 4.55 -9.67 -1.41
C GLN A 180 5.02 -8.35 -0.79
N LEU A 181 6.20 -8.36 -0.16
CA LEU A 181 6.81 -7.15 0.38
C LEU A 181 7.11 -6.15 -0.73
N GLN A 182 7.68 -6.60 -1.85
CA GLN A 182 7.93 -5.74 -3.01
C GLN A 182 6.63 -5.13 -3.54
N CYS A 183 5.55 -5.91 -3.64
CA CYS A 183 4.23 -5.40 -4.05
C CYS A 183 3.75 -4.27 -3.13
N HIS A 184 3.70 -4.51 -1.83
CA HIS A 184 3.18 -3.54 -0.88
C HIS A 184 4.04 -2.28 -0.81
N ALA A 185 5.36 -2.43 -0.79
CA ALA A 185 6.26 -1.29 -0.79
C ALA A 185 6.13 -0.45 -2.07
N THR A 186 5.98 -1.09 -3.23
CA THR A 186 5.78 -0.40 -4.51
C THR A 186 4.44 0.35 -4.53
N SER A 187 3.35 -0.26 -4.04
CA SER A 187 2.04 0.41 -3.91
C SER A 187 2.12 1.65 -3.02
N ILE A 188 2.83 1.58 -1.89
CA ILE A 188 3.03 2.74 -1.01
C ILE A 188 3.76 3.86 -1.75
N ILE A 189 4.84 3.52 -2.47
CA ILE A 189 5.61 4.52 -3.22
C ILE A 189 4.75 5.17 -4.30
N LEU A 190 3.95 4.39 -5.05
CA LEU A 190 3.00 4.89 -6.02
C LEU A 190 2.03 5.90 -5.39
N CYS A 191 1.30 5.47 -4.35
CA CYS A 191 0.24 6.28 -3.76
C CYS A 191 0.74 7.54 -3.07
N LEU A 192 1.95 7.51 -2.50
CA LEU A 192 2.54 8.69 -1.84
C LEU A 192 3.26 9.65 -2.81
N SER A 193 3.67 9.16 -3.98
CA SER A 193 4.32 9.98 -5.02
C SER A 193 3.32 10.60 -6.00
N MET A 194 2.12 10.02 -6.11
CA MET A 194 1.03 10.56 -6.91
C MET A 194 0.71 11.99 -6.46
N ASP A 195 0.82 12.93 -7.38
CA ASP A 195 0.61 14.37 -7.17
C ASP A 195 1.59 15.03 -6.15
N ASN A 196 2.73 14.38 -5.86
CA ASN A 196 3.75 14.92 -4.97
C ASN A 196 5.16 14.80 -5.58
N GLU A 197 5.50 15.75 -6.47
CA GLU A 197 6.77 15.76 -7.21
C GLU A 197 8.00 15.82 -6.29
N ALA A 198 7.93 16.59 -5.20
CA ALA A 198 9.02 16.70 -4.23
C ALA A 198 9.30 15.35 -3.55
N HIS A 199 8.24 14.61 -3.16
CA HIS A 199 8.40 13.28 -2.59
C HIS A 199 8.89 12.27 -3.63
N ALA A 200 8.38 12.32 -4.86
CA ALA A 200 8.87 11.47 -5.95
C ALA A 200 10.38 11.69 -6.20
N ALA A 201 10.83 12.95 -6.21
CA ALA A 201 12.25 13.31 -6.34
C ALA A 201 13.09 12.77 -5.18
N GLN A 202 12.60 12.90 -3.95
CA GLN A 202 13.26 12.35 -2.76
C GLN A 202 13.43 10.83 -2.88
N LEU A 203 12.37 10.09 -3.20
CA LEU A 203 12.41 8.63 -3.32
C LEU A 203 13.28 8.18 -4.49
N THR A 204 13.30 8.94 -5.58
CA THR A 204 14.21 8.73 -6.70
C THR A 204 15.66 8.87 -6.26
N GLY A 205 16.01 9.93 -5.53
CA GLY A 205 17.34 10.12 -4.94
C GLY A 205 17.76 9.03 -3.95
N MET A 206 16.80 8.31 -3.36
CA MET A 206 17.06 7.13 -2.52
C MET A 206 17.27 5.83 -3.31
N GLY A 207 17.28 5.88 -4.65
CA GLY A 207 17.39 4.72 -5.53
C GLY A 207 16.08 3.99 -5.79
N GLY A 208 14.94 4.66 -5.62
CA GLY A 208 13.60 4.07 -5.82
C GLY A 208 13.41 3.48 -7.21
N CYS A 209 13.86 4.16 -8.27
CA CYS A 209 13.76 3.67 -9.66
C CYS A 209 14.45 2.32 -9.85
N ALA A 210 15.70 2.20 -9.38
CA ALA A 210 16.46 0.96 -9.50
C ALA A 210 15.81 -0.21 -8.74
N LEU A 211 15.27 0.05 -7.54
CA LEU A 211 14.60 -0.98 -6.74
C LEU A 211 13.27 -1.43 -7.35
N VAL A 212 12.44 -0.51 -7.84
CA VAL A 212 11.17 -0.86 -8.51
C VAL A 212 11.45 -1.57 -9.84
N THR A 213 12.50 -1.18 -10.57
CA THR A 213 12.93 -1.89 -11.79
C THR A 213 13.37 -3.32 -11.47
N ALA A 214 14.16 -3.50 -10.41
CA ALA A 214 14.56 -4.84 -9.97
C ALA A 214 13.35 -5.69 -9.55
N SER A 215 12.35 -5.09 -8.88
CA SER A 215 11.17 -5.82 -8.41
C SER A 215 10.29 -6.35 -9.54
N LEU A 216 10.31 -5.72 -10.73
CA LEU A 216 9.63 -6.24 -11.92
C LEU A 216 10.17 -7.62 -12.33
N SER A 217 11.47 -7.86 -12.15
CA SER A 217 12.09 -9.15 -12.47
C SER A 217 11.79 -10.23 -11.43
N THR A 218 11.69 -9.87 -10.15
CA THR A 218 11.39 -10.82 -9.06
C THR A 218 9.91 -11.20 -9.02
N CYS A 219 9.03 -10.26 -9.40
CA CYS A 219 7.58 -10.41 -9.35
C CYS A 219 6.97 -10.53 -10.76
N TRP A 220 7.69 -11.18 -11.69
CA TRP A 220 7.30 -11.27 -13.09
C TRP A 220 5.89 -11.85 -13.32
N ASN A 221 5.51 -12.87 -12.55
CA ASN A 221 4.22 -13.55 -12.73
C ASN A 221 3.04 -12.86 -12.03
N HIS A 222 3.25 -11.70 -11.39
CA HIS A 222 2.20 -10.97 -10.68
C HIS A 222 1.76 -9.74 -11.48
N ALA A 223 0.74 -9.89 -12.33
CA ALA A 223 0.23 -8.82 -13.19
C ALA A 223 -0.12 -7.53 -12.41
N GLU A 224 -0.72 -7.64 -11.23
CA GLU A 224 -1.03 -6.48 -10.37
C GLU A 224 0.22 -5.73 -9.91
N HIS A 225 1.29 -6.46 -9.59
CA HIS A 225 2.59 -5.88 -9.25
C HIS A 225 3.22 -5.22 -10.47
N GLN A 226 3.24 -5.90 -11.62
CA GLN A 226 3.77 -5.35 -12.86
C GLN A 226 3.10 -4.01 -13.19
N HIS A 227 1.77 -3.98 -13.16
CA HIS A 227 0.98 -2.77 -13.34
C HIS A 227 1.38 -1.65 -12.37
N THR A 228 1.38 -1.95 -11.06
CA THR A 228 1.71 -0.98 -10.00
C THR A 228 3.14 -0.47 -10.11
N ALA A 229 4.11 -1.34 -10.40
CA ALA A 229 5.51 -1.01 -10.55
C ALA A 229 5.79 -0.16 -11.79
N LEU A 230 5.15 -0.46 -12.93
CA LEU A 230 5.27 0.36 -14.14
C LEU A 230 4.71 1.77 -13.94
N LEU A 231 3.55 1.91 -13.28
CA LEU A 231 3.01 3.23 -12.90
C LEU A 231 3.93 3.96 -11.92
N THR A 232 4.52 3.23 -10.97
CA THR A 232 5.49 3.81 -10.03
C THR A 232 6.71 4.35 -10.75
N LEU A 233 7.27 3.59 -11.69
CA LEU A 233 8.38 4.04 -12.53
C LEU A 233 7.98 5.25 -13.39
N ALA A 234 6.74 5.31 -13.88
CA ALA A 234 6.28 6.44 -14.69
C ALA A 234 6.33 7.76 -13.91
N ILE A 235 6.10 7.71 -12.60
CA ILE A 235 6.22 8.87 -11.70
C ILE A 235 7.68 9.12 -11.32
N LEU A 236 8.39 8.11 -10.82
CA LEU A 236 9.75 8.28 -10.30
C LEU A 236 10.74 8.63 -11.42
N ALA A 237 10.70 7.92 -12.55
CA ALA A 237 11.63 8.17 -13.67
C ALA A 237 11.29 9.44 -14.46
N ALA A 238 10.10 10.02 -14.25
CA ALA A 238 9.76 11.33 -14.75
C ALA A 238 10.20 12.48 -13.84
N SER A 239 10.64 12.16 -12.62
CA SER A 239 11.15 13.16 -11.68
C SER A 239 12.44 13.81 -12.21
N PRO A 240 12.66 15.13 -11.96
CA PRO A 240 13.93 15.78 -12.26
C PRO A 240 15.15 15.14 -11.58
N ALA A 241 14.95 14.39 -10.50
CA ALA A 241 16.01 13.69 -9.78
C ALA A 241 16.43 12.37 -10.46
N ALA A 242 15.68 11.88 -11.45
CA ALA A 242 15.99 10.62 -12.13
C ALA A 242 17.25 10.77 -13.00
N SER A 243 18.19 9.84 -12.85
CA SER A 243 19.35 9.80 -13.72
C SER A 243 18.96 9.27 -15.10
N ARG A 244 19.80 9.54 -16.12
CA ARG A 244 19.63 8.92 -17.45
C ARG A 244 19.66 7.39 -17.38
N ALA A 245 20.43 6.83 -16.44
CA ALA A 245 20.51 5.39 -16.23
C ALA A 245 19.18 4.83 -15.69
N ASP A 246 18.53 5.53 -14.75
CA ASP A 246 17.21 5.16 -14.23
C ASP A 246 16.16 5.14 -15.34
N ALA A 247 16.14 6.19 -16.16
CA ALA A 247 15.22 6.28 -17.29
C ALA A 247 15.46 5.20 -18.35
N ALA A 248 16.72 4.86 -18.64
CA ALA A 248 17.06 3.79 -19.57
C ALA A 248 16.65 2.41 -19.02
N ALA A 249 16.87 2.16 -17.73
CA ALA A 249 16.46 0.91 -17.08
C ALA A 249 14.92 0.78 -17.06
N ALA A 250 14.20 1.86 -16.75
CA ALA A 250 12.74 1.89 -16.79
C ALA A 250 12.19 1.67 -18.22
N CYS A 251 12.84 2.23 -19.26
CA CYS A 251 12.52 1.95 -20.67
C CYS A 251 12.61 0.46 -20.99
N ALA A 252 13.77 -0.14 -20.68
CA ALA A 252 14.02 -1.54 -20.96
C ALA A 252 13.02 -2.44 -20.24
N ALA A 253 12.69 -2.11 -18.98
CA ALA A 253 11.68 -2.83 -18.22
C ALA A 253 10.28 -2.72 -18.85
N ALA A 254 9.87 -1.53 -19.29
CA ALA A 254 8.58 -1.33 -19.95
C ALA A 254 8.47 -2.16 -21.25
N VAL A 255 9.52 -2.16 -22.06
CA VAL A 255 9.57 -2.96 -23.31
C VAL A 255 9.54 -4.46 -23.02
N ALA A 256 10.26 -4.92 -21.99
CA ALA A 256 10.21 -6.30 -21.55
C ALA A 256 8.79 -6.70 -21.11
N SER A 257 8.11 -5.87 -20.31
CA SER A 257 6.73 -6.11 -19.86
C SER A 257 5.75 -6.15 -21.03
N LEU A 258 5.85 -5.23 -22.01
CA LEU A 258 5.02 -5.25 -23.22
C LEU A 258 5.15 -6.56 -24.02
N SER A 259 6.37 -7.10 -24.07
CA SER A 259 6.65 -8.31 -24.85
C SER A 259 6.16 -9.57 -24.15
N ALA A 260 6.22 -9.59 -22.82
CA ALA A 260 5.95 -10.77 -22.03
C ALA A 260 4.51 -10.92 -21.54
N HIS A 261 3.82 -9.79 -21.38
CA HIS A 261 2.44 -9.74 -20.92
C HIS A 261 1.53 -9.24 -22.03
N SER A 262 1.78 -9.65 -23.27
CA SER A 262 1.04 -9.18 -24.47
C SER A 262 -0.47 -9.42 -24.41
N ASP A 263 -0.92 -10.31 -23.54
CA ASP A 263 -2.32 -10.67 -23.28
C ASP A 263 -2.93 -9.91 -22.07
N VAL A 264 -2.13 -9.25 -21.24
CA VAL A 264 -2.59 -8.55 -20.03
C VAL A 264 -2.73 -7.05 -20.28
N GLU A 265 -3.95 -6.61 -20.61
CA GLU A 265 -4.24 -5.22 -21.02
C GLU A 265 -3.74 -4.17 -20.02
N VAL A 266 -4.01 -4.37 -18.72
CA VAL A 266 -3.63 -3.39 -17.68
C VAL A 266 -2.12 -3.19 -17.58
N VAL A 267 -1.32 -4.26 -17.72
CA VAL A 267 0.15 -4.18 -17.66
C VAL A 267 0.68 -3.45 -18.89
N ASN A 268 0.14 -3.76 -20.08
CA ASN A 268 0.58 -3.13 -21.31
C ASN A 268 0.23 -1.64 -21.35
N LEU A 269 -0.95 -1.25 -20.85
CA LEU A 269 -1.32 0.15 -20.75
C LEU A 269 -0.37 0.92 -19.80
N ALA A 270 -0.04 0.35 -18.63
CA ALA A 270 0.92 0.97 -17.71
C ALA A 270 2.32 1.11 -18.32
N ALA A 271 2.78 0.11 -19.09
CA ALA A 271 4.05 0.18 -19.80
C ALA A 271 4.04 1.28 -20.89
N LEU A 272 2.95 1.44 -21.63
CA LEU A 272 2.79 2.53 -22.61
C LEU A 272 2.80 3.90 -21.94
N LEU A 273 2.12 4.06 -20.80
CA LEU A 273 2.12 5.30 -20.02
C LEU A 273 3.53 5.65 -19.54
N LEU A 274 4.29 4.68 -19.03
CA LEU A 274 5.70 4.86 -18.66
C LEU A 274 6.53 5.34 -19.86
N LEU A 275 6.41 4.68 -21.01
CA LEU A 275 7.14 5.08 -22.23
C LEU A 275 6.74 6.49 -22.70
N ALA A 276 5.46 6.86 -22.59
CA ALA A 276 4.96 8.18 -22.96
C ALA A 276 5.53 9.28 -22.06
N SER A 277 5.59 9.03 -20.75
CA SER A 277 6.24 9.91 -19.77
C SER A 277 7.71 10.09 -20.10
N LEU A 278 8.46 9.01 -20.32
CA LEU A 278 9.90 9.07 -20.62
C LEU A 278 10.21 9.76 -21.95
N ALA A 279 9.33 9.65 -22.95
CA ALA A 279 9.50 10.28 -24.25
C ALA A 279 9.43 11.82 -24.19
N GLY A 280 8.83 12.40 -23.15
CA GLY A 280 8.75 13.85 -22.96
C GLY A 280 10.05 14.50 -22.43
N ILE A 281 10.94 13.73 -21.81
CA ILE A 281 11.98 14.24 -20.89
C ILE A 281 13.39 14.06 -21.49
N THR A 282 13.52 14.04 -22.82
CA THR A 282 14.80 13.95 -23.58
C THR A 282 15.51 12.59 -23.67
N ASN A 283 14.88 11.48 -23.27
CA ASN A 283 15.48 10.12 -23.37
C ASN A 283 15.27 9.41 -24.71
N ALA A 284 15.25 10.15 -25.82
CA ALA A 284 14.89 9.63 -27.13
C ALA A 284 15.86 8.53 -27.64
N SER A 285 17.15 8.63 -27.31
CA SER A 285 18.15 7.61 -27.67
C SER A 285 17.95 6.32 -26.89
N ALA A 286 17.74 6.39 -25.57
CA ALA A 286 17.50 5.22 -24.73
C ALA A 286 16.23 4.47 -25.17
N LEU A 287 15.17 5.20 -25.53
CA LEU A 287 13.95 4.63 -26.11
C LEU A 287 14.19 3.91 -27.44
N TYR A 288 15.06 4.47 -28.28
CA TYR A 288 15.43 3.85 -29.54
C TYR A 288 16.27 2.57 -29.32
N ASP A 289 17.26 2.64 -28.44
CA ASP A 289 18.18 1.54 -28.15
C ASP A 289 17.48 0.37 -27.45
N CYS A 290 16.47 0.65 -26.62
CA CYS A 290 15.68 -0.38 -25.92
C CYS A 290 14.59 -1.02 -26.80
N GLY A 291 14.46 -0.62 -28.08
CA GLY A 291 13.50 -1.21 -29.02
C GLY A 291 12.05 -0.75 -28.83
N ALA A 292 11.82 0.35 -28.10
CA ALA A 292 10.48 0.80 -27.71
C ALA A 292 9.52 0.97 -28.90
N ARG A 293 10.01 1.44 -30.05
CA ARG A 293 9.18 1.64 -31.26
C ARG A 293 8.48 0.35 -31.70
N ALA A 294 9.21 -0.77 -31.75
CA ALA A 294 8.67 -2.04 -32.20
C ALA A 294 7.69 -2.61 -31.18
N ALA A 295 8.03 -2.54 -29.89
CA ALA A 295 7.17 -3.01 -28.81
C ALA A 295 5.84 -2.24 -28.74
N VAL A 296 5.88 -0.90 -28.87
CA VAL A 296 4.68 -0.06 -28.90
C VAL A 296 3.79 -0.40 -30.11
N ALA A 297 4.37 -0.55 -31.30
CA ALA A 297 3.62 -0.91 -32.50
C ALA A 297 2.96 -2.29 -32.34
N SER A 298 3.67 -3.27 -31.77
CA SER A 298 3.12 -4.59 -31.46
C SER A 298 1.94 -4.49 -30.48
N ALA A 299 2.09 -3.73 -29.39
CA ALA A 299 1.03 -3.53 -28.42
C ALA A 299 -0.21 -2.88 -29.04
N MET A 300 -0.04 -1.85 -29.87
CA MET A 300 -1.17 -1.23 -30.60
C MET A 300 -1.88 -2.21 -31.54
N GLN A 301 -1.15 -3.16 -32.14
CA GLN A 301 -1.73 -4.20 -32.99
C GLN A 301 -2.47 -5.27 -32.18
N CYS A 302 -2.01 -5.60 -30.97
CA CYS A 302 -2.71 -6.50 -30.06
C CYS A 302 -4.04 -5.92 -29.56
N TYR A 303 -4.15 -4.59 -29.45
CA TYR A 303 -5.34 -3.90 -28.94
C TYR A 303 -5.88 -2.85 -29.94
N PRO A 304 -6.32 -3.27 -31.15
CA PRO A 304 -6.68 -2.35 -32.24
C PRO A 304 -7.93 -1.51 -31.94
N HIS A 305 -8.80 -1.99 -31.03
CA HIS A 305 -10.04 -1.32 -30.67
C HIS A 305 -9.94 -0.50 -29.37
N SER A 306 -8.82 -0.58 -28.65
CA SER A 306 -8.65 0.17 -27.40
C SER A 306 -8.12 1.58 -27.69
N GLN A 307 -8.99 2.59 -27.56
CA GLN A 307 -8.64 3.98 -27.81
C GLN A 307 -7.46 4.46 -26.95
N ASN A 308 -7.37 3.98 -25.71
CA ASN A 308 -6.27 4.30 -24.79
C ASN A 308 -4.92 3.82 -25.33
N PHE A 309 -4.87 2.60 -25.88
CA PHE A 309 -3.65 2.05 -26.49
C PHE A 309 -3.25 2.80 -27.75
N GLN A 310 -4.21 3.09 -28.63
CA GLN A 310 -3.91 3.80 -29.86
C GLN A 310 -3.39 5.21 -29.55
N THR A 311 -4.08 5.93 -28.67
CA THR A 311 -3.70 7.30 -28.27
C THR A 311 -2.34 7.34 -27.58
N CYS A 312 -2.10 6.49 -26.57
CA CYS A 312 -0.82 6.46 -25.86
C CYS A 312 0.32 6.00 -26.79
N GLY A 313 0.07 4.97 -27.60
CA GLY A 313 1.05 4.44 -28.54
C GLY A 313 1.46 5.47 -29.61
N GLU A 314 0.50 6.20 -30.18
CA GLU A 314 0.77 7.29 -31.11
C GLU A 314 1.60 8.41 -30.46
N GLN A 315 1.27 8.82 -29.22
CA GLN A 315 2.04 9.82 -28.49
C GLN A 315 3.50 9.40 -28.32
N VAL A 316 3.76 8.13 -27.97
CA VAL A 316 5.12 7.59 -27.90
C VAL A 316 5.78 7.64 -29.28
N LEU A 317 5.14 7.08 -30.31
CA LEU A 317 5.70 6.99 -31.66
C LEU A 317 6.00 8.34 -32.32
N GLN A 318 5.20 9.38 -32.01
CA GLN A 318 5.41 10.75 -32.49
C GLN A 318 6.64 11.40 -31.85
N ARG A 319 6.93 11.08 -30.59
CA ARG A 319 8.08 11.60 -29.84
C ARG A 319 9.38 10.84 -30.12
N LEU A 320 9.30 9.61 -30.63
CA LEU A 320 10.47 8.84 -31.01
C LEU A 320 11.11 9.36 -32.31
N PRO A 321 12.45 9.50 -32.35
CA PRO A 321 13.15 9.94 -33.54
C PRO A 321 12.88 8.96 -34.69
N ARG A 322 12.48 9.49 -35.85
CA ARG A 322 12.43 8.69 -37.08
C ARG A 322 13.85 8.25 -37.37
N ARG A 323 14.04 6.95 -37.63
CA ARG A 323 15.33 6.37 -38.04
C ARG A 323 15.86 7.24 -39.17
N SER A 324 16.84 8.10 -38.89
CA SER A 324 17.43 8.91 -39.96
C SER A 324 17.99 7.89 -40.94
N LYS A 325 17.61 8.00 -42.21
CA LYS A 325 18.26 7.24 -43.27
C LYS A 325 19.72 7.69 -43.21
N ARG A 326 20.55 7.02 -42.40
CA ARG A 326 21.99 7.23 -42.40
C ARG A 326 22.37 7.04 -43.87
N ALA A 327 22.82 8.14 -44.48
CA ALA A 327 23.37 8.12 -45.82
C ALA A 327 24.42 7.00 -45.83
N ARG A 328 24.15 5.98 -46.64
CA ARG A 328 25.13 4.95 -46.97
C ARG A 328 26.14 5.57 -47.92
#